data_AF-A0A7R9V0F4-F1
#
_entry.id   AF-A0A7R9V0F4-F1
#
_cell.length_a   1.000
_cell.length_b   1.000
_cell.length_c   1.000
_cell.angle_alpha   90.00
_cell.angle_beta   90.00
_cell.angle_gamma   90.00
#
_symmetry.space_group_name_H-M   'P 1'
#
loop_
_entity.id
_entity.type
_entity.pdbx_description
1 polymer ?
#
loop_
_entity_poly.entity_id
_entity_poly.type
_entity_poly.pdbx_seq_one_letter_code
_entity_poly.pdbx_strand_id
1 'polypeptide(L)'
;PRLNRTLPPRRPDPSRADSAMPAVAASPAPPGALRVLGLGDPVTDIVAVVSHDFLATLTDEPGGCLSVEGDAMAKLLAATEAAGYALQRMPGGSAANVMKGLT
;
A
#
# COMPACT_ATOMS: atom_id res chain seq x y z
N PRO A 1 -4.45 -5.91 57.74
CA PRO A 1 -5.45 -5.93 56.65
C PRO A 1 -4.96 -5.19 55.39
N ARG A 2 -4.31 -5.90 54.46
CA ARG A 2 -3.90 -5.38 53.15
C ARG A 2 -4.77 -6.03 52.08
N LEU A 3 -5.60 -5.23 51.40
CA LEU A 3 -6.50 -5.69 50.34
C LEU A 3 -5.71 -5.81 49.02
N ASN A 4 -5.39 -7.05 48.63
CA ASN A 4 -4.96 -7.38 47.27
C ASN A 4 -6.17 -7.24 46.33
N ARG A 5 -6.18 -6.19 45.50
CA ARG A 5 -7.15 -6.04 44.40
C ARG A 5 -6.57 -6.69 43.14
N THR A 6 -7.04 -7.88 42.82
CA THR A 6 -6.87 -8.54 41.53
C THR A 6 -7.57 -7.71 40.45
N LEU A 7 -6.83 -7.20 39.48
CA LEU A 7 -7.39 -6.55 38.29
C LEU A 7 -8.10 -7.60 37.41
N PRO A 8 -9.29 -7.29 36.87
CA PRO A 8 -9.96 -8.19 35.92
C PRO A 8 -9.19 -8.27 34.59
N PRO A 9 -9.32 -9.37 33.84
CA PRO A 9 -8.69 -9.52 32.52
C PRO A 9 -9.20 -8.42 31.58
N ARG A 10 -8.27 -7.74 30.89
CA ARG A 10 -8.60 -6.74 29.87
C ARG A 10 -9.42 -7.41 28.75
N ARG A 11 -10.58 -6.85 28.43
CA ARG A 11 -11.37 -7.25 27.26
C ARG A 11 -10.52 -7.01 26.00
N PRO A 12 -10.53 -7.92 25.02
CA PRO A 12 -9.89 -7.68 23.73
C PRO A 12 -10.55 -6.47 23.06
N ASP A 13 -9.71 -5.59 22.54
CA ASP A 13 -10.10 -4.36 21.86
C ASP A 13 -10.78 -4.71 20.51
N PRO A 14 -12.04 -4.33 20.28
CA PRO A 14 -12.75 -4.64 19.03
C PRO A 14 -12.19 -3.91 17.80
N SER A 15 -11.24 -2.98 17.97
CA SER A 15 -10.57 -2.29 16.85
C SER A 15 -9.51 -3.12 16.12
N ARG A 16 -9.13 -4.29 16.66
CA ARG A 16 -8.23 -5.24 16.00
C ARG A 16 -9.02 -6.17 15.08
N ALA A 17 -9.80 -5.58 14.18
CA ALA A 17 -10.35 -6.32 13.06
C ALA A 17 -9.19 -6.72 12.15
N ASP A 18 -8.81 -7.99 12.19
CA ASP A 18 -8.05 -8.64 11.13
C ASP A 18 -8.67 -8.21 9.81
N SER A 19 -7.96 -7.37 9.06
CA SER A 19 -8.29 -7.07 7.68
C SER A 19 -7.97 -8.32 6.89
N ALA A 20 -8.90 -9.28 6.93
CA ALA A 20 -8.84 -10.49 6.13
C ALA A 20 -8.82 -10.06 4.67
N MET A 21 -7.65 -10.19 4.05
CA MET A 21 -7.49 -10.00 2.61
C MET A 21 -8.49 -10.90 1.88
N PRO A 22 -9.25 -10.39 0.90
CA PRO A 22 -10.16 -11.23 0.14
C PRO A 22 -9.33 -12.28 -0.59
N ALA A 23 -9.62 -13.56 -0.30
CA ALA A 23 -9.02 -14.68 -1.01
C ALA A 23 -9.43 -14.60 -2.49
N VAL A 24 -8.48 -14.30 -3.36
CA VAL A 24 -8.67 -14.39 -4.81
C VAL A 24 -8.84 -15.88 -5.14
N ALA A 25 -10.05 -16.27 -5.55
CA ALA A 25 -10.35 -17.65 -5.93
C ALA A 25 -9.53 -18.02 -7.17
N ALA A 26 -8.54 -18.91 -6.99
CA ALA A 26 -7.76 -19.45 -8.09
C ALA A 26 -8.63 -20.43 -8.90
N SER A 27 -8.81 -20.16 -10.20
CA SER A 27 -9.42 -21.11 -11.13
C SER A 27 -8.55 -22.37 -11.23
N PRO A 28 -9.12 -23.59 -11.28
CA PRO A 28 -8.34 -24.81 -11.37
C PRO A 28 -7.60 -24.88 -12.71
N ALA A 29 -6.27 -24.83 -12.64
CA ALA A 29 -5.42 -24.96 -13.81
C ALA A 29 -5.53 -26.38 -14.43
N PRO A 30 -5.47 -26.51 -15.77
CA PRO A 30 -5.54 -27.81 -16.43
C PRO A 30 -4.40 -28.74 -15.97
N PRO A 31 -4.60 -30.08 -16.04
CA PRO A 31 -3.57 -31.04 -15.64
C PRO A 31 -2.28 -30.80 -16.43
N GLY A 32 -1.16 -30.60 -15.71
CA GLY A 32 0.14 -30.28 -16.30
C GLY A 32 0.49 -28.79 -16.35
N ALA A 33 -0.41 -27.90 -15.93
CA ALA A 33 -0.10 -26.47 -15.84
C ALA A 33 0.86 -26.15 -14.68
N LEU A 34 1.87 -25.33 -14.97
CA LEU A 34 2.76 -24.77 -13.96
C LEU A 34 1.98 -23.84 -13.04
N ARG A 35 2.10 -24.06 -11.72
CA ARG A 35 1.54 -23.17 -10.71
C ARG A 35 2.61 -22.19 -10.28
N VAL A 36 2.32 -20.89 -10.39
CA VAL A 36 3.20 -19.82 -9.93
C VAL A 36 2.58 -19.18 -8.69
N LEU A 37 3.39 -19.01 -7.65
CA LEU A 37 3.02 -18.31 -6.43
C LEU A 37 3.84 -17.02 -6.33
N GLY A 38 3.18 -15.88 -6.21
CA GLY A 38 3.81 -14.59 -5.94
C GLY A 38 3.69 -14.21 -4.48
N LEU A 39 4.79 -13.76 -3.87
CA LEU A 39 4.84 -13.21 -2.52
C LEU A 39 5.44 -11.80 -2.57
N GLY A 40 4.78 -10.84 -1.93
CA GLY A 40 5.29 -9.49 -1.79
C GLY A 40 4.29 -8.59 -1.08
N ASP A 41 4.69 -7.35 -0.85
CA ASP A 41 3.87 -6.38 -0.12
C ASP A 41 2.81 -5.75 -1.03
N PRO A 42 1.52 -5.83 -0.67
CA PRO A 42 0.49 -5.09 -1.38
C PRO A 42 0.63 -3.61 -1.08
N VAL A 43 0.76 -2.79 -2.12
CA VAL A 43 0.76 -1.33 -1.99
C VAL A 43 -0.28 -0.73 -2.94
N THR A 44 -0.66 0.52 -2.65
CA THR A 44 -1.47 1.32 -3.59
C THR A 44 -0.54 2.30 -4.27
N ASP A 45 -0.41 2.19 -5.58
CA ASP A 45 0.31 3.18 -6.39
C ASP A 45 -0.59 4.40 -6.55
N ILE A 46 -0.04 5.58 -6.31
CA ILE A 46 -0.70 6.87 -6.55
C ILE A 46 0.09 7.56 -7.65
N VAL A 47 -0.56 7.78 -8.80
CA VAL A 47 0.06 8.35 -10.00
C VAL A 47 -0.60 9.69 -10.31
N ALA A 48 0.23 10.68 -10.66
CA ALA A 48 -0.21 11.99 -11.10
C ALA A 48 0.64 12.42 -12.30
N VAL A 49 0.00 13.00 -13.31
CA VAL A 49 0.70 13.70 -14.39
C VAL A 49 0.97 15.12 -13.91
N VAL A 50 2.25 15.45 -13.68
CA VAL A 50 2.68 16.75 -13.13
C VAL A 50 3.54 17.51 -14.13
N SER A 51 3.60 18.84 -13.99
CA SER A 51 4.53 19.65 -14.79
C SER A 51 5.98 19.45 -14.33
N HIS A 52 6.93 19.77 -15.21
CA HIS A 52 8.35 19.81 -14.86
C HIS A 52 8.66 20.85 -13.78
N ASP A 53 7.98 22.00 -13.81
CA ASP A 53 8.15 23.06 -12.80
C ASP A 53 7.77 22.58 -11.41
N PHE A 54 6.67 21.83 -11.28
CA PHE A 54 6.29 21.23 -10.00
C PHE A 54 7.28 20.15 -9.56
N LEU A 55 7.70 19.27 -10.47
CA LEU A 55 8.65 18.19 -10.16
C LEU A 55 9.99 18.74 -9.67
N ALA A 56 10.48 19.84 -10.25
CA ALA A 56 11.70 20.52 -9.84
C ALA A 56 11.65 21.09 -8.41
N THR A 57 10.45 21.27 -7.83
CA THR A 57 10.31 21.66 -6.41
C THR A 57 10.52 20.48 -5.45
N LEU A 58 10.50 19.25 -5.95
CA LEU A 58 10.54 18.02 -5.16
C LEU A 58 11.89 17.31 -5.26
N THR A 59 12.58 17.43 -6.39
CA THR A 59 13.86 16.77 -6.65
C THR A 59 14.66 17.51 -7.72
N ASP A 60 15.99 17.42 -7.62
CA ASP A 60 16.91 18.09 -8.55
C ASP A 60 16.99 17.40 -9.92
N GLU A 61 16.67 16.10 -10.00
CA GLU A 61 16.75 15.32 -11.24
C GLU A 61 15.45 14.54 -11.51
N PRO A 62 14.88 14.63 -12.73
CA PRO A 62 13.73 13.83 -13.11
C PRO A 62 14.12 12.36 -13.33
N GLY A 63 13.24 11.46 -12.93
CA GLY A 63 13.48 10.02 -13.00
C GLY A 63 14.27 9.53 -11.80
N GLY A 64 13.72 8.54 -11.09
CA GLY A 64 14.32 8.03 -9.87
C GLY A 64 13.28 7.41 -8.95
N CYS A 65 13.76 6.87 -7.84
CA CYS A 65 12.93 6.37 -6.76
C CYS A 65 13.52 6.87 -5.45
N LEU A 66 12.72 7.61 -4.69
CA LEU A 66 13.12 8.15 -3.39
C LEU A 66 12.18 7.59 -2.34
N SER A 67 12.76 7.05 -1.27
CA SER A 67 12.00 6.71 -0.08
C SER A 67 11.55 7.99 0.60
N VAL A 68 10.26 8.09 0.87
CA VAL A 68 9.67 9.19 1.63
C VAL A 68 9.06 8.65 2.91
N GLU A 69 9.31 9.34 4.02
CA GLU A 69 8.68 9.04 5.30
C GLU A 69 7.19 9.39 5.27
N GLY A 70 6.39 8.80 6.18
CA GLY A 70 4.93 8.97 6.19
C GLY A 70 4.46 10.42 6.20
N ASP A 71 5.08 11.27 7.03
CA ASP A 71 4.74 12.70 7.12
C ASP A 71 5.09 13.46 5.84
N ALA A 72 6.17 13.07 5.15
CA ALA A 72 6.58 13.66 3.89
C ALA A 72 5.62 13.26 2.76
N MET A 73 5.17 12.00 2.75
CA MET A 73 4.16 11.52 1.81
C MET A 73 2.84 12.29 1.94
N ALA A 74 2.36 12.52 3.16
CA ALA A 74 1.13 13.28 3.38
C ALA A 74 1.22 14.72 2.82
N LYS A 75 2.38 15.38 3.02
CA LYS A 75 2.63 16.72 2.46
C LYS A 75 2.71 16.69 0.94
N LEU A 76 3.35 15.68 0.36
CA LEU A 76 3.47 15.53 -1.08
C LEU A 76 2.09 15.37 -1.75
N LEU A 77 1.22 14.53 -1.18
CA LEU A 77 -0.15 14.35 -1.67
C LEU A 77 -0.94 15.65 -1.59
N ALA A 78 -0.89 16.34 -0.45
CA ALA A 78 -1.57 17.63 -0.28
C ALA A 78 -1.06 18.70 -1.25
N ALA A 79 0.26 18.78 -1.47
CA ALA A 79 0.84 19.72 -2.43
C ALA A 79 0.43 19.41 -3.87
N THR A 80 0.35 18.13 -4.23
CA THR A 80 -0.07 17.67 -5.56
C THR A 80 -1.54 18.01 -5.82
N GLU A 81 -2.42 17.78 -4.85
CA GLU A 81 -3.83 18.16 -4.92
C GLU A 81 -4.03 19.69 -4.94
N ALA A 82 -3.30 20.43 -4.11
CA ALA A 82 -3.37 21.89 -4.06
C ALA A 82 -2.90 22.54 -5.37
N ALA A 83 -1.97 21.90 -6.08
CA ALA A 83 -1.54 22.30 -7.42
C ALA A 83 -2.54 21.89 -8.53
N GLY A 84 -3.63 21.20 -8.19
CA GLY A 84 -4.71 20.84 -9.11
C GLY A 84 -4.43 19.61 -9.96
N TYR A 85 -3.41 18.80 -9.64
CA TYR A 85 -3.14 17.57 -10.36
C TYR A 85 -4.10 16.46 -9.96
N ALA A 86 -4.58 15.70 -10.94
CA ALA A 86 -5.44 14.55 -10.69
C ALA A 86 -4.62 13.37 -10.16
N LEU A 87 -5.03 12.82 -9.00
CA LEU A 87 -4.43 11.62 -8.42
C LEU A 87 -5.21 10.38 -8.85
N GLN A 88 -4.53 9.44 -9.50
CA GLN A 88 -5.07 8.12 -9.82
C GLN A 88 -4.52 7.08 -8.84
N ARG A 89 -5.41 6.33 -8.20
CA ARG A 89 -5.06 5.23 -7.29
C ARG A 89 -5.16 3.90 -8.05
N MET A 90 -4.12 3.08 -7.98
CA MET A 90 -4.07 1.78 -8.64
C MET A 90 -3.52 0.71 -7.69
N PRO A 91 -3.96 -0.55 -7.81
CA PRO A 91 -3.32 -1.65 -7.10
C PRO A 91 -1.88 -1.80 -7.57
N GLY A 92 -0.94 -1.58 -6.67
CA GLY A 92 0.49 -1.64 -6.93
C GLY A 92 1.16 -2.86 -6.32
N GLY A 93 2.48 -2.75 -6.18
CA GLY A 93 3.32 -3.79 -5.60
C GLY A 93 4.02 -4.61 -6.68
N SER A 94 5.34 -4.68 -6.60
CA SER A 94 6.17 -5.31 -7.63
C SER A 94 5.77 -6.76 -7.91
N ALA A 95 5.66 -7.58 -6.85
CA ALA A 95 5.25 -8.98 -6.98
C ALA A 95 3.83 -9.12 -7.54
N ALA A 96 2.88 -8.26 -7.10
CA ALA A 96 1.51 -8.28 -7.62
C ALA A 96 1.46 -7.92 -9.10
N ASN A 97 2.25 -6.93 -9.53
CA ASN A 97 2.34 -6.52 -10.93
C ASN A 97 3.01 -7.59 -11.81
N VAL A 98 4.03 -8.30 -11.31
CA VAL A 98 4.60 -9.47 -11.99
C VAL A 98 3.53 -10.54 -12.18
N MET A 99 2.78 -10.87 -11.14
CA MET A 99 1.73 -11.89 -11.23
C MET A 99 0.61 -11.53 -12.22
N LYS A 100 0.22 -10.25 -12.32
CA LYS A 100 -0.74 -9.77 -13.33
C LYS A 100 -0.23 -9.96 -14.76
N GLY A 101 1.09 -9.90 -14.99
CA GLY A 101 1.67 -10.09 -16.32
C GLY A 101 1.84 -11.54 -16.75
N LEU A 102 1.61 -12.50 -15.85
CA LEU A 102 1.73 -13.94 -16.11
C LEU A 102 0.39 -14.60 -16.48
N THR A 103 -0.73 -13.88 -16.35
CA THR A 103 -2.08 -14.32 -16.71
C THR A 103 -2.49 -13.80 -18.08
#